data_AF-A0A259LXQ1-F1
#
_entry.id   AF-A0A259LXQ1-F1
#
_cell.length_a   1.000
_cell.length_b   1.000
_cell.length_c   1.000
_cell.angle_alpha   90.00
_cell.angle_beta   90.00
_cell.angle_gamma   90.00
#
_symmetry.space_group_name_H-M   'P 1'
#
loop_
_entity.id
_entity.type
_entity.pdbx_description
1 polymer ?
#
loop_
_entity_poly.entity_id
_entity_poly.type
_entity_poly.pdbx_seq_one_letter_code
_entity_poly.pdbx_strand_id
1 'polypeptide(L)'
;MTPAQIEQLRFALSNPRYEGWTAPPIIPGSWRELTGEMALNTIIAICEWLEDERDVKNLAIEWTVDRVRVRNLTCYQDTVLVELAGHAGYGRPGLINVIVHEDGMALLDGTSAVIHDLNMELSPILDTHHQRLDYLHLFMNWVHASEGRFQPVSLRQSTLAHSGKRSPKKKPKPWPTIRALSFTAAVSSVQ
;
A
#
# COMPACT_ATOMS: atom_id res chain seq x y z
N MET A 1 -18.09 15.01 -1.13
CA MET A 1 -18.83 14.38 -2.28
C MET A 1 -20.25 14.91 -2.50
N THR A 2 -20.70 15.01 -3.76
CA THR A 2 -22.08 15.43 -4.15
C THR A 2 -23.04 14.24 -4.29
N PRO A 3 -24.38 14.44 -4.22
CA PRO A 3 -25.35 13.36 -4.42
C PRO A 3 -25.20 12.61 -5.75
N ALA A 4 -24.85 13.31 -6.83
CA ALA A 4 -24.62 12.70 -8.14
C ALA A 4 -23.39 11.77 -8.13
N GLN A 5 -22.31 12.17 -7.45
CA GLN A 5 -21.12 11.33 -7.31
C GLN A 5 -21.40 10.09 -6.46
N ILE A 6 -22.22 10.21 -5.41
CA ILE A 6 -22.63 9.07 -4.58
C ILE A 6 -23.44 8.06 -5.40
N GLU A 7 -24.37 8.52 -6.23
CA GLU A 7 -25.16 7.63 -7.08
C GLU A 7 -24.30 6.96 -8.16
N GLN A 8 -23.36 7.69 -8.76
CA GLN A 8 -22.41 7.13 -9.71
C GLN A 8 -21.53 6.06 -9.06
N LEU A 9 -21.06 6.28 -7.83
CA LEU A 9 -20.28 5.32 -7.08
C LEU A 9 -21.11 4.07 -6.74
N ARG A 10 -22.35 4.25 -6.28
CA ARG A 10 -23.31 3.17 -6.02
C ARG A 10 -23.54 2.32 -7.27
N PHE A 11 -23.71 2.97 -8.43
CA PHE A 11 -23.85 2.29 -9.71
C PHE A 11 -22.58 1.48 -10.06
N ALA A 12 -21.40 2.06 -9.90
CA ALA A 12 -20.12 1.40 -10.19
C ALA A 12 -19.89 0.17 -9.29
N LEU A 13 -20.16 0.29 -7.99
CA LEU A 13 -20.08 -0.83 -7.04
C LEU A 13 -21.05 -1.97 -7.38
N SER A 14 -22.21 -1.65 -7.95
CA SER A 14 -23.21 -2.64 -8.37
C SER A 14 -22.89 -3.25 -9.74
N ASN A 15 -22.10 -2.55 -10.56
CA ASN A 15 -21.76 -2.93 -11.93
C ASN A 15 -20.24 -2.77 -12.15
N PRO A 16 -19.41 -3.57 -11.45
CA PRO A 16 -17.96 -3.46 -11.56
C PRO A 16 -17.53 -3.73 -13.00
N ARG A 17 -16.59 -2.93 -13.53
CA ARG A 17 -16.17 -3.04 -14.93
C ARG A 17 -15.37 -4.30 -15.25
N TYR A 18 -14.85 -4.96 -14.21
CA TYR A 18 -14.12 -6.21 -14.33
C TYR A 18 -14.69 -7.30 -13.42
N GLU A 19 -14.62 -8.54 -13.89
CA GLU A 19 -15.07 -9.72 -13.14
C GLU A 19 -14.24 -10.00 -11.88
N GLY A 20 -13.02 -9.45 -11.78
CA GLY A 20 -12.13 -9.70 -10.65
C GLY A 20 -11.20 -8.53 -10.30
N TRP A 21 -10.29 -8.80 -9.37
CA TRP A 21 -9.29 -7.84 -8.90
C TRP A 21 -8.18 -7.62 -9.93
N THR A 22 -7.79 -6.37 -10.10
CA THR A 22 -6.77 -5.94 -11.08
C THR A 22 -5.35 -6.35 -10.68
N ALA A 23 -5.13 -6.65 -9.40
CA ALA A 23 -3.88 -7.14 -8.86
C ALA A 23 -4.11 -8.03 -7.62
N PRO A 24 -3.16 -8.93 -7.30
CA PRO A 24 -3.20 -9.69 -6.06
C PRO A 24 -3.12 -8.76 -4.84
N PRO A 25 -3.67 -9.17 -3.69
CA PRO A 25 -3.65 -8.38 -2.48
C PRO A 25 -2.24 -8.02 -2.04
N ILE A 26 -2.12 -6.81 -1.49
CA ILE A 26 -0.86 -6.32 -0.95
C ILE A 26 -0.34 -7.17 0.20
N ILE A 27 -1.20 -7.87 0.94
CA ILE A 27 -0.78 -8.84 1.95
C ILE A 27 -1.56 -10.16 1.76
N PRO A 28 -0.91 -11.33 1.79
CA PRO A 28 -1.63 -12.61 1.76
C PRO A 28 -2.54 -12.80 2.98
N GLY A 29 -3.69 -13.48 2.79
CA GLY A 29 -4.54 -13.90 3.91
C GLY A 29 -6.03 -13.75 3.64
N SER A 30 -6.81 -13.73 4.71
CA SER A 30 -8.27 -13.73 4.69
C SER A 30 -8.84 -12.34 4.44
N TRP A 31 -8.89 -11.95 3.17
CA TRP A 31 -9.59 -10.74 2.75
C TRP A 31 -11.09 -10.96 2.69
N ARG A 32 -11.85 -9.94 3.08
CA ARG A 32 -13.31 -9.89 2.93
C ARG A 32 -13.67 -8.79 1.94
N GLU A 33 -14.38 -9.14 0.88
CA GLU A 33 -14.96 -8.15 -0.03
C GLU A 33 -16.16 -7.47 0.64
N LEU A 34 -16.24 -6.15 0.54
CA LEU A 34 -17.39 -5.37 1.00
C LEU A 34 -18.32 -5.13 -0.19
N THR A 35 -19.63 -5.12 0.07
CA THR A 35 -20.66 -4.89 -0.94
C THR A 35 -21.75 -3.96 -0.42
N GLY A 36 -22.57 -3.41 -1.33
CA GLY A 36 -23.72 -2.56 -0.99
C GLY A 36 -23.34 -1.32 -0.17
N GLU A 37 -24.17 -0.98 0.82
CA GLU A 37 -23.98 0.20 1.67
C GLU A 37 -22.66 0.15 2.47
N MET A 38 -22.19 -1.03 2.87
CA MET A 38 -20.92 -1.12 3.62
C MET A 38 -19.74 -0.66 2.77
N ALA A 39 -19.66 -1.10 1.51
CA ALA A 39 -18.62 -0.64 0.59
C ALA A 39 -18.75 0.88 0.34
N LEU A 40 -19.97 1.33 0.05
CA LEU A 40 -20.24 2.75 -0.23
C LEU A 40 -19.83 3.66 0.94
N ASN A 41 -20.30 3.34 2.15
CA ASN A 41 -19.99 4.13 3.35
C ASN A 41 -18.49 4.12 3.68
N THR A 42 -17.80 2.99 3.44
CA THR A 42 -16.35 2.91 3.62
C THR A 42 -15.62 3.86 2.67
N ILE A 43 -16.03 3.90 1.40
CA ILE A 43 -15.41 4.77 0.40
C ILE A 43 -15.71 6.25 0.72
N ILE A 44 -16.94 6.58 1.09
CA ILE A 44 -17.33 7.94 1.47
C ILE A 44 -16.46 8.43 2.64
N ALA A 45 -16.33 7.63 3.70
CA ALA A 45 -15.51 8.00 4.86
C ALA A 45 -14.03 8.25 4.49
N ILE A 46 -13.46 7.40 3.62
CA ILE A 46 -12.09 7.59 3.12
C ILE A 46 -11.99 8.87 2.27
N CYS A 47 -12.96 9.14 1.39
CA CYS A 47 -12.97 10.34 0.56
C CYS A 47 -13.11 11.62 1.40
N GLU A 48 -13.97 11.63 2.42
CA GLU A 48 -14.13 12.75 3.34
C GLU A 48 -12.83 13.03 4.11
N TRP A 49 -12.19 11.98 4.64
CA TRP A 49 -10.88 12.11 5.31
C TRP A 49 -9.79 12.67 4.38
N LEU A 50 -9.74 12.22 3.12
CA LEU A 50 -8.79 12.74 2.12
C LEU A 50 -9.06 14.19 1.71
N GLU A 51 -10.32 14.63 1.70
CA GLU A 51 -10.71 16.02 1.44
C GLU A 51 -10.17 16.94 2.55
N ASP A 52 -10.24 16.50 3.81
CA ASP A 52 -9.79 17.27 4.99
C ASP A 52 -8.26 17.41 5.08
N GLU A 53 -7.49 16.36 4.76
CA GLU A 53 -6.02 16.36 4.81
C GLU A 53 -5.34 17.19 3.70
N ARG A 54 -6.12 17.79 2.78
CA ARG A 54 -5.63 18.57 1.62
C ARG A 54 -4.69 17.81 0.66
N ASP A 55 -4.57 16.49 0.79
CA ASP A 55 -3.84 15.61 -0.13
C ASP A 55 -4.61 15.25 -1.41
N VAL A 56 -5.73 15.94 -1.63
CA VAL A 56 -6.64 15.88 -2.79
C VAL A 56 -5.93 15.99 -4.15
N LYS A 57 -4.70 16.52 -4.20
CA LYS A 57 -3.93 16.60 -5.46
C LYS A 57 -3.59 15.23 -6.05
N ASN A 58 -3.47 14.19 -5.23
CA ASN A 58 -3.07 12.84 -5.69
C ASN A 58 -4.26 11.88 -5.89
N LEU A 59 -5.40 12.16 -5.26
CA LEU A 59 -6.66 11.42 -5.42
C LEU A 59 -7.71 12.24 -6.15
N ALA A 60 -7.29 13.19 -6.98
CA ALA A 60 -8.17 14.09 -7.73
C ALA A 60 -9.24 13.30 -8.50
N ILE A 61 -10.43 13.18 -7.90
CA ILE A 61 -11.79 13.40 -8.43
C ILE A 61 -12.23 12.53 -9.65
N GLU A 62 -11.35 11.75 -10.27
CA GLU A 62 -11.63 10.92 -11.44
C GLU A 62 -11.62 9.42 -11.14
N TRP A 63 -11.31 9.01 -9.90
CA TRP A 63 -11.33 7.60 -9.54
C TRP A 63 -12.76 7.11 -9.36
N THR A 64 -13.19 6.21 -10.24
CA THR A 64 -14.37 5.38 -10.02
C THR A 64 -13.94 4.10 -9.33
N VAL A 65 -14.46 3.85 -8.13
CA VAL A 65 -14.19 2.63 -7.37
C VAL A 65 -15.24 1.59 -7.69
N ASP A 66 -14.79 0.41 -8.09
CA ASP A 66 -15.63 -0.70 -8.50
C ASP A 66 -15.72 -1.78 -7.42
N ARG A 67 -14.66 -1.96 -6.63
CA ARG A 67 -14.59 -3.01 -5.60
C ARG A 67 -13.85 -2.54 -4.36
N VAL A 68 -14.24 -3.08 -3.22
CA VAL A 68 -13.62 -2.82 -1.92
C VAL A 68 -13.37 -4.14 -1.22
N ARG A 69 -12.18 -4.33 -0.70
CA ARG A 69 -11.91 -5.43 0.23
C ARG A 69 -11.16 -4.94 1.45
N VAL A 70 -11.37 -5.64 2.55
CA VAL A 70 -10.78 -5.31 3.84
C VAL A 70 -10.12 -6.52 4.46
N ARG A 71 -9.10 -6.26 5.26
CA ARG A 71 -8.42 -7.26 6.07
C ARG A 71 -7.90 -6.63 7.36
N ASN A 72 -8.17 -7.27 8.49
CA ASN A 72 -7.58 -6.84 9.76
C ASN A 72 -6.06 -7.07 9.71
N LEU A 73 -5.31 -6.06 10.14
CA LEU A 73 -3.88 -6.18 10.35
C LEU A 73 -3.67 -6.74 11.74
N THR A 74 -2.91 -7.83 11.85
CA THR A 74 -2.60 -8.42 13.15
C THR A 74 -1.40 -7.75 13.82
N CYS A 75 -0.58 -7.06 13.01
CA CYS A 75 0.59 -6.32 13.45
C CYS A 75 0.27 -4.94 14.05
N TYR A 76 -0.97 -4.47 13.98
CA TYR A 76 -1.43 -3.27 14.67
C TYR A 76 -2.76 -3.58 15.35
N GLN A 77 -2.97 -3.05 16.54
CA GLN A 77 -4.24 -3.24 17.26
C GLN A 77 -5.37 -2.51 16.53
N ASP A 78 -6.56 -3.13 16.50
CA ASP A 78 -7.81 -2.53 16.01
C ASP A 78 -7.72 -1.83 14.64
N THR A 79 -6.82 -2.34 13.80
CA THR A 79 -6.46 -1.74 12.52
C THR A 79 -6.94 -2.60 11.37
N VAL A 80 -7.52 -1.95 10.35
CA VAL A 80 -8.00 -2.57 9.13
C VAL A 80 -7.27 -2.00 7.94
N LEU A 81 -6.77 -2.87 7.08
CA LEU A 81 -6.29 -2.50 5.75
C LEU A 81 -7.45 -2.58 4.75
N VAL A 82 -7.70 -1.48 4.06
CA VAL A 82 -8.71 -1.35 3.02
C VAL A 82 -8.02 -1.24 1.66
N GLU A 83 -8.44 -2.06 0.70
CA GLU A 83 -8.03 -2.01 -0.70
C GLU A 83 -9.23 -1.60 -1.56
N LEU A 84 -9.10 -0.47 -2.26
CA LEU A 84 -10.08 0.04 -3.23
C LEU A 84 -9.56 -0.25 -4.63
N ALA A 85 -10.28 -1.06 -5.41
CA ALA A 85 -9.99 -1.23 -6.82
C ALA A 85 -10.86 -0.29 -7.64
N GLY A 86 -10.22 0.45 -8.53
CA GLY A 86 -10.90 1.41 -9.39
C GLY A 86 -10.06 1.79 -10.59
N HIS A 87 -10.39 2.92 -11.18
CA HIS A 87 -9.73 3.42 -12.37
C HIS A 87 -9.28 4.85 -12.17
N ALA A 88 -7.99 5.11 -12.37
CA ALA A 88 -7.49 6.47 -12.47
C ALA A 88 -7.93 7.13 -13.79
N GLY A 89 -7.69 8.44 -13.91
CA GLY A 89 -7.83 9.18 -15.16
C GLY A 89 -7.27 8.42 -16.37
N TYR A 90 -7.97 8.50 -17.50
CA TYR A 90 -7.77 7.67 -18.71
C TYR A 90 -8.18 6.20 -18.59
N GLY A 91 -8.90 5.80 -17.54
CA GLY A 91 -9.48 4.46 -17.40
C GLY A 91 -8.46 3.38 -17.05
N ARG A 92 -7.30 3.75 -16.49
CA ARG A 92 -6.29 2.77 -16.09
C ARG A 92 -6.68 2.11 -14.77
N PRO A 93 -6.81 0.77 -14.72
CA PRO A 93 -7.07 0.08 -13.47
C PRO A 93 -5.96 0.30 -12.44
N GLY A 94 -6.33 0.47 -11.18
CA GLY A 94 -5.41 0.65 -10.08
C GLY A 94 -5.99 0.20 -8.75
N LEU A 95 -5.12 0.13 -7.74
CA LEU A 95 -5.49 -0.11 -6.35
C LEU A 95 -5.07 1.10 -5.51
N ILE A 96 -5.96 1.54 -4.63
CA ILE A 96 -5.65 2.45 -3.53
C ILE A 96 -5.66 1.62 -2.25
N ASN A 97 -4.68 1.82 -1.39
CA ASN A 97 -4.58 1.11 -0.11
C ASN A 97 -4.64 2.14 1.02
N VAL A 98 -5.51 1.90 2.00
CA VAL A 98 -5.69 2.79 3.15
C VAL A 98 -5.66 1.94 4.41
N ILE A 99 -4.87 2.34 5.38
CA ILE A 99 -4.92 1.78 6.73
C ILE A 99 -5.92 2.62 7.52
N VAL A 100 -6.86 1.96 8.19
CA VAL A 100 -7.92 2.57 9.00
C VAL A 100 -7.76 2.09 10.44
N HIS A 101 -7.68 3.04 11.36
CA HIS A 101 -7.67 2.86 12.80
C HIS A 101 -8.74 3.75 13.43
N GLU A 102 -9.09 3.53 14.70
CA GLU A 102 -10.06 4.40 15.40
C GLU A 102 -9.57 5.85 15.54
N ASP A 103 -8.26 6.04 15.67
CA ASP A 103 -7.63 7.36 15.83
C ASP A 103 -7.35 8.08 14.50
N GLY A 104 -7.50 7.41 13.35
CA GLY A 104 -7.21 8.02 12.06
C GLY A 104 -7.03 7.05 10.91
N MET A 105 -6.63 7.58 9.76
CA MET A 105 -6.33 6.79 8.57
C MET A 105 -4.95 7.16 8.03
N ALA A 106 -4.35 6.24 7.28
CA ALA A 106 -3.11 6.48 6.55
C ALA A 106 -3.27 6.02 5.10
N LEU A 107 -3.14 6.96 4.16
CA LEU A 107 -3.08 6.64 2.74
C LEU A 107 -1.70 6.09 2.42
N LEU A 108 -1.69 4.89 1.89
CA LEU A 108 -0.47 4.32 1.36
C LEU A 108 -0.24 4.92 -0.06
N ASP A 109 0.77 5.80 -0.21
CA ASP A 109 1.27 6.45 -1.45
C ASP A 109 2.40 5.78 -2.31
N GLY A 110 3.34 5.07 -1.70
CA GLY A 110 4.33 4.14 -2.25
C GLY A 110 5.62 4.14 -1.42
N THR A 111 5.67 5.00 -0.40
CA THR A 111 6.87 5.38 0.33
C THR A 111 6.92 4.69 1.69
N SER A 112 8.14 4.48 2.22
CA SER A 112 8.30 3.97 3.59
C SER A 112 7.92 5.01 4.65
N ALA A 113 7.88 6.30 4.31
CA ALA A 113 7.61 7.40 5.25
C ALA A 113 6.28 7.19 5.98
N VAL A 114 5.21 6.88 5.25
CA VAL A 114 3.88 6.62 5.83
C VAL A 114 3.90 5.50 6.88
N ILE A 115 4.66 4.42 6.64
CA ILE A 115 4.78 3.33 7.62
C ILE A 115 5.63 3.75 8.82
N HIS A 116 6.64 4.60 8.63
CA HIS A 116 7.41 5.13 9.76
C HIS A 116 6.57 6.05 10.63
N ASP A 117 5.78 6.94 10.04
CA ASP A 117 4.87 7.82 10.77
C ASP A 117 3.80 7.00 11.50
N LEU A 118 3.22 6.01 10.83
CA LEU A 118 2.28 5.06 11.45
C LEU A 118 2.89 4.34 12.65
N ASN A 119 4.15 3.92 12.59
CA ASN A 119 4.83 3.25 13.72
C ASN A 119 5.07 4.17 14.92
N MET A 120 5.16 5.49 14.69
CA MET A 120 5.32 6.47 15.76
C MET A 120 4.01 6.70 16.51
N GLU A 121 2.89 6.61 15.81
CA GLU A 121 1.54 6.78 16.36
C GLU A 121 0.99 5.49 16.94
N LEU A 122 1.16 4.38 16.21
CA LEU A 122 0.69 3.04 16.56
C LEU A 122 1.89 2.10 16.65
N SER A 123 2.23 1.66 17.87
CA SER A 123 3.33 0.71 18.06
C SER A 123 2.97 -0.66 17.45
N PRO A 124 3.79 -1.21 16.54
CA PRO A 124 3.51 -2.50 15.93
C PRO A 124 3.62 -3.62 16.97
N ILE A 125 2.65 -4.52 16.96
CA ILE A 125 2.64 -5.73 17.80
C ILE A 125 3.36 -6.84 17.03
N LEU A 126 4.46 -7.35 17.59
CA LEU A 126 5.37 -8.27 16.89
C LEU A 126 5.65 -9.56 17.67
N ASP A 127 4.76 -9.95 18.59
CA ASP A 127 4.99 -11.04 19.54
C ASP A 127 4.93 -12.42 18.86
N THR A 128 3.99 -12.60 17.94
CA THR A 128 3.78 -13.88 17.25
C THR A 128 4.42 -13.91 15.86
N HIS A 129 4.68 -15.12 15.35
CA HIS A 129 5.18 -15.30 14.00
C HIS A 129 4.23 -14.71 12.94
N HIS A 130 2.92 -14.86 13.15
CA HIS A 130 1.91 -14.33 12.23
C HIS A 130 1.97 -12.80 12.14
N GLN A 131 2.04 -12.12 13.29
CA GLN A 131 2.13 -10.66 13.34
C GLN A 131 3.41 -10.12 12.70
N ARG A 132 4.56 -10.77 12.94
CA ARG A 132 5.82 -10.39 12.29
C ARG A 132 5.76 -10.55 10.76
N LEU A 133 5.16 -11.63 10.28
CA LEU A 133 4.95 -11.83 8.84
C LEU A 133 4.00 -10.80 8.26
N ASP A 134 2.93 -10.46 8.98
CA ASP A 134 1.95 -9.47 8.55
C ASP A 134 2.59 -8.10 8.37
N TYR A 135 3.36 -7.65 9.37
CA TYR A 135 4.15 -6.43 9.30
C TYR A 135 5.17 -6.45 8.16
N LEU A 136 5.90 -7.57 8.01
CA LEU A 136 6.90 -7.72 6.96
C LEU A 136 6.25 -7.65 5.56
N HIS A 137 5.13 -8.34 5.36
CA HIS A 137 4.40 -8.29 4.09
C HIS A 137 3.85 -6.89 3.82
N LEU A 138 3.30 -6.22 4.83
CA LEU A 138 2.87 -4.84 4.71
C LEU A 138 4.03 -3.98 4.24
N PHE A 139 5.14 -3.94 4.98
CA PHE A 139 6.29 -3.10 4.66
C PHE A 139 6.89 -3.40 3.27
N MET A 140 7.11 -4.67 2.95
CA MET A 140 7.82 -5.06 1.72
C MET A 140 6.97 -4.91 0.47
N ASN A 141 5.69 -5.29 0.52
CA ASN A 141 4.81 -5.15 -0.63
C ASN A 141 4.38 -3.70 -0.85
N TRP A 142 4.62 -2.84 0.15
CA TRP A 142 4.24 -1.45 0.12
C TRP A 142 5.30 -0.53 -0.47
N VAL A 143 6.54 -0.69 -0.02
CA VAL A 143 7.64 0.16 -0.49
C VAL A 143 7.96 -0.23 -1.93
N HIS A 144 7.68 0.67 -2.87
CA HIS A 144 7.94 0.43 -4.29
C HIS A 144 9.30 1.02 -4.70
N ALA A 145 10.02 0.29 -5.57
CA ALA A 145 11.13 0.84 -6.33
C ALA A 145 10.68 1.11 -7.77
N SER A 146 11.57 1.65 -8.62
CA SER A 146 11.27 1.91 -10.04
C SER A 146 10.84 0.66 -10.84
N GLU A 147 11.14 -0.54 -10.34
CA GLU A 147 10.80 -1.82 -10.96
C GLU A 147 9.52 -2.48 -10.38
N GLY A 148 8.83 -1.80 -9.47
CA GLY A 148 7.58 -2.28 -8.85
C GLY A 148 7.74 -2.68 -7.38
N ARG A 149 6.79 -3.51 -6.91
CA ARG A 149 6.67 -3.91 -5.50
C ARG A 149 7.66 -5.02 -5.17
N PHE A 150 8.29 -4.98 -4.00
CA PHE A 150 9.08 -6.10 -3.54
C PHE A 150 8.17 -7.16 -2.93
N GLN A 151 7.89 -8.24 -3.68
CA GLN A 151 7.09 -9.35 -3.15
C GLN A 151 7.98 -10.49 -2.66
N PRO A 152 7.97 -10.83 -1.36
CA PRO A 152 8.69 -11.99 -0.86
C PRO A 152 8.12 -13.28 -1.46
N VAL A 153 8.93 -13.98 -2.25
CA VAL A 153 8.54 -15.25 -2.88
C VAL A 153 8.60 -16.36 -1.83
N SER A 154 7.47 -16.99 -1.53
CA SER A 154 7.46 -18.21 -0.72
C SER A 154 7.97 -19.39 -1.56
N LEU A 155 8.90 -20.19 -1.02
CA LEU A 155 9.49 -21.36 -1.70
C LEU A 155 8.45 -22.39 -2.19
N ARG A 156 7.19 -22.34 -1.72
CA ARG A 156 6.13 -23.26 -2.15
C ARG A 156 5.46 -22.90 -3.48
N GLN A 157 5.71 -21.72 -4.04
CA GLN A 157 5.17 -21.31 -5.35
C GLN A 157 6.22 -21.33 -6.48
N SER A 158 7.45 -21.79 -6.23
CA SER A 158 8.56 -21.72 -7.20
C SER A 158 8.58 -22.84 -8.26
N THR A 159 7.42 -23.29 -8.76
CA THR A 159 7.35 -24.23 -9.89
C THR A 159 6.68 -23.65 -11.15
N LEU A 160 6.54 -22.34 -11.25
CA LEU A 160 6.24 -21.70 -12.54
C LEU A 160 7.54 -21.26 -13.24
N ALA A 161 7.85 -22.05 -14.27
CA ALA A 161 8.93 -21.97 -15.23
C ALA A 161 9.45 -20.55 -15.54
N HIS A 162 10.67 -20.24 -15.09
CA HIS A 162 11.54 -19.36 -15.86
C HIS A 162 12.20 -20.18 -16.98
N SER A 163 11.49 -20.38 -18.11
CA SER A 163 12.16 -20.71 -19.38
C SER A 163 12.76 -19.44 -19.99
N GLY A 164 13.56 -18.71 -19.22
CA GLY A 164 14.39 -17.63 -19.72
C GLY A 164 15.67 -18.22 -20.28
N LYS A 165 15.84 -18.23 -21.60
CA LYS A 165 17.13 -18.53 -22.24
C LYS A 165 18.19 -17.64 -21.57
N ARG A 166 19.11 -18.25 -20.81
CA ARG A 166 20.24 -17.55 -20.21
C ARG A 166 21.12 -16.97 -21.31
N SER A 167 21.06 -15.66 -21.51
CA SER A 167 22.11 -14.94 -22.22
C SER A 167 23.42 -15.06 -21.43
N PRO A 168 24.59 -15.16 -22.10
CA PRO A 168 25.86 -15.37 -21.41
C PRO A 168 26.20 -14.19 -20.49
N LYS A 169 26.61 -14.52 -19.26
CA LYS A 169 26.97 -13.56 -18.20
C LYS A 169 28.08 -12.61 -18.67
N LYS A 170 27.78 -11.32 -18.83
CA LYS A 170 28.82 -10.28 -18.79
C LYS A 170 29.31 -10.16 -17.34
N LYS A 171 30.62 -10.20 -17.13
CA LYS A 171 31.23 -10.01 -15.81
C LYS A 171 30.80 -8.65 -15.23
N PRO A 172 30.40 -8.56 -13.95
CA PRO A 172 30.06 -7.29 -13.33
C PRO A 172 31.29 -6.39 -13.28
N LYS A 173 31.12 -5.11 -13.64
CA LYS A 173 32.14 -4.07 -13.40
C LYS A 173 32.28 -3.86 -11.88
N PRO A 174 33.50 -3.68 -11.35
CA PRO A 174 33.68 -3.37 -9.94
C PRO A 174 33.11 -1.97 -9.62
N TRP A 175 32.55 -1.85 -8.42
CA TRP A 175 32.01 -0.60 -7.88
C TRP A 175 33.14 0.39 -7.56
N PRO A 176 32.90 1.72 -7.68
CA PRO A 176 33.88 2.71 -7.25
C PRO A 176 34.00 2.73 -5.71
N THR A 177 35.24 2.70 -5.21
CA THR A 177 35.57 2.82 -3.79
C THR A 177 35.21 4.22 -3.28
N ILE A 178 34.25 4.32 -2.37
CA ILE A 178 33.97 5.56 -1.63
C ILE A 178 35.08 5.74 -0.58
N ARG A 179 35.86 6.81 -0.70
CA ARG A 179 36.79 7.26 0.35
C ARG A 179 35.97 7.76 1.53
N ALA A 180 36.26 7.25 2.72
CA ALA A 180 35.71 7.73 3.98
C ALA A 180 36.03 9.22 4.16
N LEU A 181 34.99 10.05 4.28
CA LEU A 181 35.11 11.41 4.80
C LEU A 181 35.14 11.33 6.33
N SER A 182 36.32 11.57 6.89
CA SER A 182 36.54 11.75 8.33
C SER A 182 35.88 13.05 8.80
N PHE A 183 34.92 12.93 9.73
CA PHE A 183 34.39 14.05 10.50
C PHE A 183 35.29 14.29 11.72
N THR A 184 35.99 15.42 11.74
CA THR A 184 36.71 15.91 12.91
C THR A 184 35.74 16.75 13.75
N ALA A 185 35.44 16.30 14.97
CA ALA A 185 34.75 17.10 15.97
C ALA A 185 35.74 18.12 16.56
N ALA A 186 35.48 19.41 16.40
CA ALA A 186 36.16 20.46 17.14
C ALA A 186 35.32 20.79 18.39
N VAL A 187 35.82 20.37 19.55
CA VAL A 187 35.38 20.87 20.86
C VAL A 187 36.18 22.14 21.13
N SER A 188 35.52 23.30 21.17
CA SER A 188 36.09 24.54 21.68
C SER A 188 35.68 24.71 23.13
N SER A 189 36.63 24.54 24.05
CA SER A 189 36.59 25.09 25.40
C SER A 189 37.49 26.33 25.42
N VAL A 190 36.88 27.49 25.67
CA VAL A 190 37.58 28.73 26.06
C VAL A 190 37.35 28.89 27.56
N GLN A 191 38.44 28.87 28.32
CA GLN A 191 38.62 29.63 29.56
C GLN A 191 39.58 30.76 29.25
#